data_AF-A0A261KN68-F1
#
_entry.id   AF-A0A261KN68-F1
#
_cell.length_a   1.000
_cell.length_b   1.000
_cell.length_c   1.000
_cell.angle_alpha   90.00
_cell.angle_beta   90.00
_cell.angle_gamma   90.00
#
_symmetry.space_group_name_H-M   'P 1'
#
loop_
_entity.id
_entity.type
_entity.pdbx_description
1 polymer ?
#
loop_
_entity_poly.entity_id
_entity_poly.type
_entity_poly.pdbx_seq_one_letter_code
_entity_poly.pdbx_strand_id
1 'polypeptide(L)' 'MSRLPAIANPQRQPYSSDLSDVEWEILKPLVPQPKGFGHPLEVDF' A
#
# COMPACT_ATOMS: atom_id res chain seq x y z
N MET A 1 0.99 20.98 -8.20
CA MET A 1 1.58 19.79 -8.83
C MET A 1 1.48 18.65 -7.84
N SER A 2 0.85 17.53 -8.20
CA SER A 2 0.77 16.37 -7.30
C SER A 2 2.16 15.75 -7.21
N ARG A 3 2.76 15.75 -6.02
CA ARG A 3 4.04 15.07 -5.79
C ARG A 3 3.77 13.57 -5.64
N LEU A 4 4.63 12.74 -6.20
CA LEU A 4 4.56 11.29 -5.97
C LEU A 4 4.92 10.99 -4.49
N PRO A 5 4.20 10.07 -3.84
CA PRO A 5 4.47 9.68 -2.46
C PRO A 5 5.84 9.01 -2.34
N ALA A 6 6.45 9.14 -1.16
CA ALA A 6 7.71 8.46 -0.85
C ALA A 6 7.41 7.00 -0.48
N ILE A 7 7.90 6.08 -1.31
CA ILE A 7 7.73 4.63 -1.17
C ILE A 7 9.13 4.00 -1.24
N ALA A 8 9.47 3.14 -0.29
CA ALA A 8 10.79 2.51 -0.20
C ALA A 8 10.97 1.34 -1.18
N ASN A 9 9.89 0.70 -1.64
CA ASN A 9 9.96 -0.42 -2.58
C ASN A 9 10.28 0.07 -4.00
N PRO A 10 11.48 -0.22 -4.55
CA PRO A 10 11.88 0.26 -5.87
C PRO A 10 11.22 -0.51 -7.04
N GLN A 11 10.58 -1.66 -6.78
CA GLN A 11 9.90 -2.45 -7.81
C GLN A 11 8.47 -1.94 -8.06
N ARG A 12 7.86 -1.29 -7.07
CA ARG A 12 6.50 -0.77 -7.17
C ARG A 12 6.48 0.55 -7.95
N GLN A 13 5.69 0.61 -9.02
CA GLN A 13 5.40 1.86 -9.72
C GLN A 13 4.63 2.83 -8.79
N PRO A 14 5.14 4.05 -8.52
CA PRO A 14 4.43 5.01 -7.69
C PRO A 14 3.31 5.70 -8.47
N TYR A 15 2.12 5.74 -7.89
CA TYR A 15 0.97 6.49 -8.37
C TYR A 15 0.69 7.70 -7.49
N SER A 16 0.08 8.75 -8.04
CA SER A 16 -0.26 9.95 -7.26
C SER A 16 -1.34 9.71 -6.19
N SER A 17 -2.07 8.60 -6.30
CA SER A 17 -3.06 8.14 -5.31
C SER A 17 -2.48 7.19 -4.26
N ASP A 18 -1.21 6.78 -4.38
CA ASP A 18 -0.61 5.89 -3.41
C ASP A 18 -0.40 6.58 -2.07
N LEU A 19 -0.43 5.79 -1.01
CA LEU A 19 0.02 6.20 0.31
C LEU A 19 1.55 6.15 0.38
N SER A 20 2.15 7.11 1.05
CA SER A 20 3.53 7.00 1.50
C SER A 20 3.69 5.94 2.58
N ASP A 21 4.91 5.45 2.79
CA ASP A 21 5.19 4.45 3.83
C ASP A 21 4.79 4.95 5.23
N VAL A 22 4.99 6.25 5.49
CA VAL A 22 4.61 6.87 6.77
C VAL A 22 3.10 6.86 6.97
N GLU A 23 2.34 7.23 5.95
CA GLU A 23 0.87 7.21 6.00
C GLU A 23 0.35 5.77 6.13
N TRP A 24 1.00 4.82 5.47
CA TRP A 24 0.66 3.41 5.57
C TRP A 24 0.85 2.88 7.00
N GLU A 25 1.96 3.20 7.67
CA GLU A 25 2.20 2.75 9.04
C GLU A 25 1.18 3.29 10.05
N ILE A 26 0.55 4.45 9.78
CA ILE A 26 -0.56 4.97 10.61
C ILE A 26 -1.83 4.13 10.43
N LEU A 27 -2.15 3.73 9.19
CA LEU A 27 -3.37 3.00 8.87
C LEU A 27 -3.28 1.50 9.17
N LYS A 28 -2.11 0.90 8.95
CA LYS A 28 -1.83 -0.53 9.14
C LYS A 28 -2.41 -1.15 10.42
N PRO A 29 -2.29 -0.57 11.63
CA PRO A 29 -2.88 -1.15 12.84
C PRO A 29 -4.42 -1.09 12.87
N LEU A 30 -5.04 -0.24 12.05
CA LEU A 30 -6.50 -0.10 11.95
C LEU A 30 -7.09 -1.03 10.87
N VAL A 31 -6.27 -1.57 9.98
CA VAL A 31 -6.70 -2.50 8.95
C VAL A 31 -7.08 -3.82 9.62
N PRO A 32 -8.31 -4.32 9.43
CA PRO A 32 -8.72 -5.59 10.01
C PRO A 32 -7.88 -6.73 9.46
N GLN A 33 -7.63 -7.74 10.29
CA GLN A 33 -6.95 -8.95 9.85
C GLN A 33 -7.72 -9.61 8.70
N PRO A 34 -7.03 -10.18 7.70
CA PRO A 34 -7.67 -10.93 6.65
C PRO A 34 -8.57 -12.02 7.24
N LYS A 35 -9.77 -12.19 6.66
CA LYS A 35 -10.80 -13.10 7.19
C LYS A 35 -10.42 -14.59 7.12
N GLY A 36 -9.34 -14.94 6.41
CA GLY A 36 -8.83 -16.30 6.26
C GLY A 36 -9.53 -17.13 5.18
N PHE A 37 -10.50 -16.57 4.45
CA PHE A 37 -11.20 -17.23 3.35
C PHE A 37 -11.49 -16.24 2.21
N GLY A 38 -11.57 -16.76 0.98
CA GLY A 38 -11.72 -15.98 -0.25
C GLY A 38 -10.55 -16.19 -1.22
N HIS A 39 -10.59 -15.52 -2.37
CA HIS A 39 -9.46 -15.53 -3.31
C HIS A 39 -8.33 -14.69 -2.73
N PRO A 40 -7.07 -15.18 -2.73
CA PRO A 40 -5.92 -14.35 -2.39
C PRO A 40 -5.86 -13.12 -3.29
N LEU A 41 -5.38 -12.00 -2.74
CA LEU A 41 -5.04 -10.84 -3.55
C LEU A 41 -3.77 -11.20 -4.34
N GLU A 42 -3.86 -11.21 -5.66
CA GLU A 42 -2.67 -11.26 -6.53
C GLU A 42 -2.16 -9.83 -6.68
N VAL A 43 -0.88 -9.63 -6.37
CA VAL A 43 -0.21 -8.35 -6.56
C VAL A 43 0.83 -8.55 -7.65
N ASP A 44 0.73 -7.78 -8.73
CA ASP A 44 1.78 -7.71 -9.73
C ASP A 44 3.00 -7.01 -9.11
N PHE A 45 4.14 -7.71 -9.12
CA PHE A 45 5.43 -7.22 -8.60
C PHE A 45 6.26 -6.53 -9.67
#